data_AF-A0A011UHH8-F1
#
_entry.id   AF-A0A011UHH8-F1
#
_cell.length_a   1.000
_cell.length_b   1.000
_cell.length_c   1.000
_cell.angle_alpha   90.00
_cell.angle_beta   90.00
_cell.angle_gamma   90.00
#
_symmetry.space_group_name_H-M   'P 1'
#
loop_
_entity.id
_entity.type
_entity.pdbx_description
1 polymer ?
#
loop_
_entity_poly.entity_id
_entity_poly.type
_entity_poly.pdbx_seq_one_letter_code
_entity_poly.pdbx_strand_id
1 'polypeptide(L)'
;MERNTRSKDVLDSLDIYSYIAELLAIPTGEANKLNGETRSGLASARAKEFAQYRTLCRNEALTRRRITELLVKVGRAEKNNSPHLPLLRADIRDETLRLAELTLQRRRLEDRRDHLAGLAKMVVQYRYFDRPDSRLPSWGETAAQLGIAISGDELRRYVCSQFTTLK
;
A
#
# COMPACT_ATOMS: atom_id res chain seq x y z
N MET A 1 -23.62 -24.92 -4.40
CA MET A 1 -22.20 -24.83 -3.96
C MET A 1 -21.59 -23.59 -4.61
N GLU A 2 -21.68 -22.44 -3.94
CA GLU A 2 -21.03 -21.22 -4.42
C GLU A 2 -19.56 -21.26 -3.96
N ARG A 3 -18.66 -21.72 -4.83
CA ARG A 3 -17.23 -21.46 -4.62
C ARG A 3 -17.02 -19.97 -4.81
N ASN A 4 -16.70 -19.28 -3.72
CA ASN A 4 -16.24 -17.90 -3.71
C ASN A 4 -14.88 -17.81 -4.47
N THR A 5 -14.92 -17.85 -5.81
CA THR A 5 -13.74 -17.74 -6.69
C THR A 5 -13.36 -16.28 -6.91
N ARG A 6 -13.12 -15.55 -5.81
CA ARG A 6 -12.46 -14.24 -5.85
C ARG A 6 -10.99 -14.34 -5.47
N SER A 7 -10.33 -15.47 -5.75
CA SER A 7 -8.87 -15.46 -5.84
C SER A 7 -8.52 -14.78 -7.15
N LYS A 8 -7.75 -13.69 -7.09
CA LYS A 8 -7.16 -13.09 -8.29
C LYS A 8 -6.17 -14.11 -8.84
N ASP A 9 -6.51 -14.78 -9.92
CA ASP A 9 -5.57 -15.67 -10.60
C ASP A 9 -4.53 -14.81 -11.34
N VAL A 10 -3.24 -15.09 -11.12
CA VAL A 10 -2.15 -14.36 -11.79
C VAL A 10 -2.22 -14.56 -13.30
N LEU A 11 -2.64 -15.76 -13.75
CA LEU A 11 -2.78 -16.08 -15.17
C LEU A 11 -3.95 -15.34 -15.83
N ASP A 12 -4.97 -14.94 -15.06
CA ASP A 12 -6.08 -14.12 -15.59
C ASP A 12 -5.64 -12.66 -15.83
N SER A 13 -4.52 -12.24 -15.22
CA SER A 13 -4.06 -10.84 -15.23
C SER A 13 -2.74 -10.61 -15.95
N LEU A 14 -2.01 -11.67 -16.31
CA LEU A 14 -0.78 -11.63 -17.10
C LEU A 14 -0.86 -12.65 -18.24
N ASP A 15 -0.29 -12.30 -19.39
CA ASP A 15 -0.05 -13.27 -20.46
C ASP A 15 0.85 -14.41 -19.97
N ILE A 16 0.54 -15.64 -20.37
CA ILE A 16 1.20 -16.87 -19.88
C ILE A 16 2.71 -16.82 -20.15
N TYR A 17 3.15 -16.34 -21.32
CA TYR A 17 4.57 -16.26 -21.64
C TYR A 17 5.27 -15.19 -20.82
N SER A 18 4.60 -14.05 -20.59
CA SER A 18 5.11 -12.99 -19.72
C SER A 18 5.26 -13.46 -18.27
N TYR A 19 4.27 -14.20 -17.77
CA TYR A 19 4.32 -14.81 -16.45
C TYR A 19 5.50 -15.79 -16.31
N ILE A 20 5.67 -16.70 -17.28
CA ILE A 20 6.78 -17.65 -17.29
C ILE A 20 8.12 -16.91 -17.33
N ALA A 21 8.26 -15.89 -18.18
CA ALA A 21 9.49 -15.11 -18.27
C ALA A 21 9.83 -14.41 -16.94
N GLU A 22 8.83 -13.85 -16.26
CA GLU A 22 9.03 -13.23 -14.94
C GLU A 22 9.41 -14.26 -13.88
N LEU A 23 8.79 -15.44 -13.86
CA LEU A 23 9.17 -16.51 -12.94
C LEU A 23 10.61 -16.96 -13.15
N LEU A 24 11.06 -17.09 -14.41
CA LEU A 24 12.45 -17.44 -14.73
C LEU A 24 13.45 -16.36 -14.31
N ALA A 25 13.01 -15.11 -14.17
CA ALA A 25 13.84 -14.02 -13.66
C ALA A 25 13.98 -14.02 -12.13
N ILE A 26 13.21 -14.85 -11.41
CA ILE A 26 13.27 -14.96 -9.95
C ILE A 26 14.46 -15.87 -9.60
N PRO A 27 15.45 -15.36 -8.85
CA PRO A 27 16.59 -16.18 -8.45
C PRO A 27 16.14 -17.26 -7.45
N THR A 28 16.01 -18.51 -7.94
CA THR A 28 15.90 -19.72 -7.13
C THR A 28 17.28 -20.05 -6.56
N GLY A 29 17.44 -20.13 -5.23
CA GLY A 29 18.77 -20.17 -4.57
C GLY A 29 19.72 -21.28 -5.08
N GLU A 30 21.04 -21.07 -5.10
CA GLU A 30 21.92 -21.33 -3.94
C GLU A 30 22.49 -20.11 -3.19
N ALA A 31 22.89 -20.37 -1.94
CA ALA A 31 23.38 -19.43 -0.94
C ALA A 31 24.75 -18.83 -1.27
N ASN A 32 24.80 -17.77 -2.09
CA ASN A 32 25.90 -16.84 -1.95
C ASN A 32 25.65 -15.94 -0.74
N LYS A 33 26.50 -16.13 0.28
CA LYS A 33 26.69 -15.21 1.40
C LYS A 33 26.87 -13.80 0.83
N LEU A 34 25.79 -13.02 0.79
CA LEU A 34 25.82 -11.57 0.61
C LEU A 34 26.35 -10.95 1.90
N ASN A 35 27.61 -11.26 2.20
CA ASN A 35 28.42 -10.43 3.08
C ASN A 35 28.69 -9.15 2.30
N GLY A 36 28.26 -8.03 2.87
CA GLY A 36 28.86 -6.73 2.59
C GLY A 36 28.21 -5.91 1.49
N GLU A 37 27.51 -4.88 1.94
CA GLU A 37 27.46 -3.54 1.35
C GLU A 37 26.24 -3.15 0.47
N THR A 38 25.39 -2.33 1.12
CA THR A 38 24.67 -1.15 0.58
C THR A 38 23.58 -1.29 -0.49
N ARG A 39 23.22 -2.48 -0.99
CA ARG A 39 21.99 -2.64 -1.82
C ARG A 39 20.70 -2.98 -1.05
N SER A 40 20.84 -3.48 0.18
CA SER A 40 19.72 -3.91 1.05
C SER A 40 18.88 -2.75 1.62
N GLY A 41 19.48 -1.56 1.79
CA GLY A 41 18.84 -0.41 2.42
C GLY A 41 17.67 0.16 1.61
N LEU A 42 17.84 0.33 0.30
CA LEU A 42 16.84 0.97 -0.57
C LEU A 42 15.59 0.09 -0.76
N ALA A 43 15.79 -1.21 -1.01
CA ALA A 43 14.68 -2.14 -1.20
C ALA A 43 13.88 -2.36 0.11
N SER A 44 14.58 -2.42 1.25
CA SER A 44 13.97 -2.46 2.58
C SER A 44 13.22 -1.16 2.91
N ALA A 45 13.80 0.00 2.56
CA ALA A 45 13.14 1.29 2.71
C ALA A 45 11.87 1.39 1.85
N ARG A 46 11.92 0.97 0.57
CA ARG A 46 10.76 1.03 -0.34
C ARG A 46 9.65 0.04 0.03
N ALA A 47 10.00 -1.15 0.53
CA ALA A 47 9.00 -2.06 1.11
C ALA A 47 8.33 -1.47 2.36
N LYS A 48 9.07 -0.69 3.17
CA LYS A 48 8.49 0.07 4.30
C LYS A 48 7.61 1.23 3.82
N GLU A 49 7.96 1.90 2.73
CA GLU A 49 7.13 2.97 2.15
C GLU A 49 5.76 2.45 1.71
N PHE A 50 5.67 1.34 0.97
CA PHE A 50 4.37 0.77 0.62
C PHE A 50 3.58 0.28 1.84
N ALA A 51 4.27 -0.16 2.90
CA ALA A 51 3.60 -0.49 4.17
C ALA A 51 2.94 0.73 4.83
N GLN A 52 3.43 1.96 4.58
CA GLN A 52 2.81 3.18 5.09
C GLN A 52 1.42 3.45 4.48
N TYR A 53 1.13 2.92 3.28
CA TYR A 53 -0.16 3.13 2.61
C TYR A 53 -1.36 2.81 3.51
N ARG A 54 -1.32 1.67 4.19
CA ARG A 54 -2.41 1.25 5.10
C ARG A 54 -2.58 2.22 6.27
N THR A 55 -1.47 2.69 6.84
CA THR A 55 -1.47 3.71 7.89
C THR A 55 -2.03 5.04 7.38
N LEU A 56 -1.69 5.44 6.15
CA LEU A 56 -2.23 6.64 5.52
C LEU A 56 -3.74 6.55 5.34
N CYS A 57 -4.26 5.44 4.80
CA CYS A 57 -5.71 5.23 4.67
C CYS A 57 -6.42 5.32 6.02
N ARG A 58 -5.86 4.69 7.07
CA ARG A 58 -6.41 4.78 8.42
C ARG A 58 -6.41 6.22 8.94
N ASN A 59 -5.31 6.95 8.77
CA ASN A 59 -5.19 8.34 9.22
C ASN A 59 -6.15 9.26 8.46
N GLU A 60 -6.31 9.09 7.15
CA GLU A 60 -7.30 9.83 6.36
C GLU A 60 -8.72 9.58 6.88
N ALA A 61 -9.08 8.32 7.15
CA ALA A 61 -10.38 7.97 7.69
C ALA A 61 -10.63 8.61 9.06
N LEU A 62 -9.62 8.63 9.94
CA LEU A 62 -9.70 9.29 11.25
C LEU A 62 -9.84 10.82 11.11
N THR A 63 -9.03 11.44 10.25
CA THR A 63 -9.12 12.88 9.99
C THR A 63 -10.48 13.28 9.41
N ARG A 64 -11.02 12.49 8.46
CA ARG A 64 -12.39 12.72 7.92
C ARG A 64 -13.45 12.66 9.02
N ARG A 65 -13.37 11.67 9.93
CA ARG A 65 -14.28 11.59 11.09
C ARG A 65 -14.16 12.82 11.98
N ARG A 66 -12.94 13.25 12.29
CA ARG A 66 -12.69 14.45 13.10
C ARG A 66 -13.25 15.72 12.47
N ILE A 67 -13.08 15.90 11.14
CA ILE A 67 -13.68 17.02 10.40
C ILE A 67 -15.21 16.99 10.52
N THR A 68 -15.84 15.82 10.33
CA THR A 68 -17.29 15.67 10.47
C THR A 68 -17.76 16.04 11.88
N GLU A 69 -17.06 15.60 12.92
CA GLU A 69 -17.36 15.97 14.32
C GLU A 69 -17.21 17.48 14.56
N LEU A 70 -16.17 18.10 14.02
CA LEU A 70 -15.95 19.55 14.12
C LEU A 70 -17.04 20.33 13.38
N LEU A 71 -17.47 19.88 12.19
CA LEU A 71 -18.57 20.48 11.45
C LEU A 71 -19.88 20.45 12.24
N VAL A 72 -20.18 19.34 12.92
CA VAL A 72 -21.35 19.25 13.82
C VAL A 72 -21.23 20.24 14.98
N LYS A 73 -20.05 20.38 15.59
CA LYS A 73 -19.79 21.35 16.66
C LYS A 73 -19.95 22.79 16.17
N VAL A 74 -19.45 23.11 14.98
CA VAL A 74 -19.62 24.41 14.33
C VAL A 74 -21.10 24.71 14.10
N GLY A 75 -21.87 23.78 13.52
CA GLY A 75 -23.30 23.99 13.28
C GLY A 75 -24.10 24.24 14.57
N ARG A 76 -23.69 23.66 15.70
CA ARG A 76 -24.29 23.96 17.03
C ARG A 76 -23.83 25.32 17.56
N ALA A 77 -22.55 25.65 17.41
CA ALA A 77 -21.97 26.92 17.83
C ALA A 77 -22.57 28.11 17.05
N GLU A 78 -22.84 27.96 15.75
CA GLU A 78 -23.50 28.96 14.92
C GLU A 78 -24.92 29.24 15.38
N LYS A 79 -25.71 28.20 15.69
CA LYS A 79 -27.08 28.36 16.21
C LYS A 79 -27.13 29.11 17.54
N ASN A 80 -26.08 29.00 18.35
CA ASN A 80 -26.01 29.58 19.68
C ASN A 80 -25.15 30.86 19.74
N ASN A 81 -24.68 31.39 18.60
CA ASN A 81 -23.74 32.50 18.51
C ASN A 81 -22.55 32.38 19.49
N SER A 82 -21.96 31.17 19.56
CA SER A 82 -20.91 30.87 20.52
C SER A 82 -19.63 31.66 20.25
N PRO A 83 -18.94 32.20 21.28
CA PRO A 83 -17.68 32.90 21.13
C PRO A 83 -16.53 32.01 20.63
N HIS A 84 -16.68 30.68 20.72
CA HIS A 84 -15.66 29.72 20.26
C HIS A 84 -15.74 29.40 18.76
N LEU A 85 -16.70 29.97 18.03
CA LEU A 85 -16.90 29.71 16.61
C LEU A 85 -15.64 29.97 15.75
N PRO A 86 -14.86 31.05 15.95
CA PRO A 86 -13.63 31.27 15.19
C PRO A 86 -12.58 30.17 15.41
N LEU A 87 -12.45 29.68 16.65
CA LEU A 87 -11.50 28.61 16.99
C LEU A 87 -11.90 27.29 16.32
N LEU A 88 -13.19 26.92 16.36
CA LEU A 88 -13.69 25.71 15.71
C LEU A 88 -13.49 25.76 14.18
N ARG A 89 -13.65 26.94 13.56
CA ARG A 89 -13.38 27.13 12.12
C ARG A 89 -11.89 27.00 11.80
N ALA A 90 -11.00 27.47 12.67
CA ALA A 90 -9.56 27.28 12.54
C ALA A 90 -9.20 25.78 12.63
N ASP A 91 -9.73 25.05 13.62
CA ASP A 91 -9.50 23.61 13.76
C ASP A 91 -9.94 22.81 12.51
N ILE A 92 -11.07 23.19 11.90
CA ILE A 92 -11.53 22.57 10.63
C ILE A 92 -10.53 22.83 9.51
N ARG A 93 -10.02 24.06 9.41
CA ARG A 93 -9.03 24.42 8.38
C ARG A 93 -7.77 23.58 8.54
N ASP A 94 -7.26 23.45 9.75
CA ASP A 94 -6.04 22.68 10.04
C ASP A 94 -6.22 21.19 9.73
N GLU A 95 -7.35 20.59 10.15
CA GLU A 95 -7.64 19.19 9.81
C GLU A 95 -7.87 19.00 8.31
N THR A 96 -8.40 20.00 7.59
CA THR A 96 -8.55 19.95 6.13
C THR A 96 -7.19 19.99 5.43
N LEU A 97 -6.26 20.84 5.90
CA LEU A 97 -4.88 20.87 5.39
C LEU A 97 -4.18 19.52 5.64
N ARG A 98 -4.32 18.98 6.85
CA ARG A 98 -3.80 17.65 7.19
C ARG A 98 -4.38 16.55 6.30
N LEU A 99 -5.67 16.58 6.01
CA LEU A 99 -6.30 15.62 5.08
C LEU A 99 -5.69 15.73 3.68
N ALA A 100 -5.49 16.95 3.19
CA ALA A 100 -4.88 17.18 1.88
C ALA A 100 -3.44 16.63 1.81
N GLU A 101 -2.64 16.83 2.85
CA GLU A 101 -1.28 16.28 2.96
C GLU A 101 -1.28 14.75 2.94
N LEU A 102 -2.15 14.12 3.74
CA LEU A 102 -2.31 12.66 3.77
C LEU A 102 -2.73 12.11 2.40
N THR A 103 -3.66 12.78 1.72
CA THR A 103 -4.10 12.41 0.37
C THR A 103 -3.01 12.55 -0.67
N LEU A 104 -2.18 13.59 -0.60
CA LEU A 104 -1.02 13.73 -1.48
C LEU A 104 0.00 12.61 -1.25
N GLN A 105 0.30 12.28 0.01
CA GLN A 105 1.19 11.18 0.34
C GLN A 105 0.65 9.83 -0.14
N ARG A 106 -0.66 9.58 0.03
CA ARG A 106 -1.33 8.37 -0.44
C ARG A 106 -1.24 8.25 -1.96
N ARG A 107 -1.55 9.33 -2.69
CA ARG A 107 -1.45 9.37 -4.17
C ARG A 107 -0.04 9.08 -4.64
N ARG A 108 0.99 9.63 -4.01
CA ARG A 108 2.40 9.33 -4.36
C ARG A 108 2.73 7.85 -4.27
N LEU A 109 2.16 7.12 -3.30
CA LEU A 109 2.34 5.67 -3.20
C LEU A 109 1.55 4.90 -4.27
N GLU A 110 0.35 5.37 -4.62
CA GLU A 110 -0.44 4.82 -5.74
C GLU A 110 0.30 5.01 -7.07
N ASP A 111 0.82 6.21 -7.33
CA ASP A 111 1.63 6.51 -8.50
C ASP A 111 2.84 5.58 -8.56
N ARG A 112 3.60 5.44 -7.47
CA ARG A 112 4.76 4.52 -7.40
C ARG A 112 4.38 3.06 -7.64
N ARG A 113 3.24 2.62 -7.12
CA ARG A 113 2.70 1.28 -7.43
C ARG A 113 2.42 1.17 -8.93
N ASP A 114 1.84 2.19 -9.52
CA ASP A 114 1.44 2.15 -10.93
C ASP A 114 2.61 2.18 -11.91
N HIS A 115 3.78 2.66 -11.48
CA HIS A 115 5.06 2.53 -12.19
C HIS A 115 5.66 1.12 -12.14
N LEU A 116 5.22 0.26 -11.21
CA LEU A 116 5.59 -1.15 -11.27
C LEU A 116 4.84 -1.81 -12.43
N ALA A 117 5.46 -2.85 -13.00
CA ALA A 117 4.84 -3.69 -14.01
C ALA A 117 4.80 -5.15 -13.54
N GLY A 118 4.06 -5.97 -14.27
CA GLY A 118 4.17 -7.41 -14.13
C GLY A 118 3.70 -7.97 -12.79
N LEU A 119 4.34 -9.07 -12.39
CA LEU A 119 4.12 -9.77 -11.13
C LEU A 119 4.39 -8.86 -9.92
N ALA A 120 5.39 -7.98 -9.99
CA ALA A 120 5.71 -7.08 -8.89
C ALA A 120 4.59 -6.08 -8.60
N LYS A 121 3.96 -5.49 -9.64
CA LYS A 121 2.79 -4.62 -9.47
C LYS A 121 1.65 -5.36 -8.79
N MET A 122 1.36 -6.57 -9.26
CA MET A 122 0.25 -7.38 -8.75
C MET A 122 0.45 -7.75 -7.29
N VAL A 123 1.67 -8.19 -6.93
CA VAL A 123 2.03 -8.53 -5.57
C VAL A 123 1.94 -7.32 -4.66
N VAL A 124 2.43 -6.15 -5.09
CA VAL A 124 2.33 -4.91 -4.31
C VAL A 124 0.87 -4.47 -4.14
N GLN A 125 0.07 -4.52 -5.20
CA GLN A 125 -1.36 -4.20 -5.17
C GLN A 125 -2.10 -5.08 -4.16
N TYR A 126 -1.93 -6.40 -4.25
CA TYR A 126 -2.58 -7.32 -3.32
C TYR A 126 -2.09 -7.11 -1.87
N ARG A 127 -0.77 -7.03 -1.70
CA ARG A 127 -0.16 -6.98 -0.37
C ARG A 127 -0.47 -5.68 0.35
N TYR A 128 -0.48 -4.53 -0.33
CA TYR A 128 -0.58 -3.24 0.36
C TYR A 128 -1.90 -2.51 0.12
N PHE A 129 -2.55 -2.66 -1.05
CA PHE A 129 -3.62 -1.77 -1.50
C PHE A 129 -5.02 -2.41 -1.51
N ASP A 130 -5.15 -3.71 -1.80
CA ASP A 130 -6.48 -4.36 -1.96
C ASP A 130 -7.30 -4.41 -0.67
N ARG A 131 -6.65 -4.58 0.47
CA ARG A 131 -7.31 -4.70 1.79
C ARG A 131 -6.57 -3.86 2.83
N PRO A 132 -6.74 -2.52 2.82
CA PRO A 132 -5.97 -1.64 3.68
C PRO A 132 -6.27 -1.86 5.17
N ASP A 133 -7.48 -2.32 5.52
CA ASP A 133 -7.93 -2.52 6.90
C ASP A 133 -7.51 -3.88 7.50
N SER A 134 -6.99 -4.81 6.69
CA SER A 134 -6.55 -6.11 7.19
C SER A 134 -5.14 -6.07 7.77
N ARG A 135 -4.70 -7.16 8.40
CA ARG A 135 -3.27 -7.36 8.67
C ARG A 135 -2.51 -7.54 7.35
N LEU A 136 -1.29 -7.02 7.29
CA LEU A 136 -0.41 -7.25 6.14
C LEU A 136 -0.11 -8.76 6.03
N PRO A 137 -0.41 -9.41 4.89
CA PRO A 137 -0.20 -10.85 4.74
C PRO A 137 1.28 -11.19 4.81
N SER A 138 1.64 -12.43 5.16
CA SER A 138 3.02 -12.91 4.98
C SER A 138 3.38 -13.01 3.49
N TRP A 139 4.67 -13.10 3.15
CA TRP A 139 5.07 -13.26 1.74
C TRP A 139 4.62 -14.61 1.17
N GLY A 140 4.64 -15.67 2.00
CA GLY A 140 4.11 -16.99 1.63
C GLY A 140 2.60 -16.98 1.39
N GLU A 141 1.82 -16.33 2.27
CA GLU A 141 0.38 -16.13 2.05
C GLU A 141 0.10 -15.37 0.76
N THR A 142 0.93 -14.38 0.44
CA THR A 142 0.78 -13.60 -0.79
C THR A 142 1.03 -14.46 -2.03
N ALA A 143 2.10 -15.26 -2.03
CA ALA A 143 2.39 -16.19 -3.11
C ALA A 143 1.25 -17.20 -3.30
N ALA A 144 0.78 -17.80 -2.21
CA ALA A 144 -0.30 -18.77 -2.22
C ALA A 144 -1.62 -18.18 -2.72
N GLN A 145 -2.00 -16.98 -2.27
CA GLN A 145 -3.26 -16.35 -2.66
C GLN A 145 -3.27 -15.94 -4.14
N LEU A 146 -2.11 -15.56 -4.67
CA LEU A 146 -1.94 -15.17 -6.05
C LEU A 146 -1.65 -16.39 -6.97
N GLY A 147 -1.45 -17.59 -6.42
CA GLY A 147 -1.12 -18.77 -7.22
C GLY A 147 0.30 -18.76 -7.82
N ILE A 148 1.23 -18.04 -7.17
CA ILE A 148 2.61 -17.94 -7.62
C ILE A 148 3.39 -19.15 -7.09
N ALA A 149 3.97 -19.93 -8.00
CA ALA A 149 4.63 -21.20 -7.70
C ALA A 149 6.09 -21.05 -7.21
N ILE A 150 6.34 -20.17 -6.23
CA ILE A 150 7.65 -19.97 -5.59
C ILE A 150 7.52 -19.76 -4.08
N SER A 151 8.64 -19.83 -3.36
CA SER A 151 8.64 -19.53 -1.92
C SER A 151 8.39 -18.04 -1.64
N GLY A 152 7.89 -17.75 -0.44
CA GLY A 152 7.68 -16.37 0.00
C GLY A 152 8.96 -15.53 0.06
N ASP A 153 10.10 -16.14 0.38
CA ASP A 153 11.38 -15.43 0.43
C ASP A 153 11.92 -15.09 -0.96
N GLU A 154 11.76 -15.98 -1.93
CA GLU A 154 12.07 -15.70 -3.34
C GLU A 154 11.19 -14.58 -3.88
N LEU A 155 9.89 -14.64 -3.58
CA LEU A 155 8.94 -13.60 -3.96
C LEU A 155 9.33 -12.25 -3.37
N ARG A 156 9.69 -12.22 -2.08
CA ARG A 156 10.17 -11.02 -1.41
C ARG A 156 11.40 -10.46 -2.10
N ARG A 157 12.40 -11.29 -2.41
CA ARG A 157 13.66 -10.85 -3.05
C ARG A 157 13.40 -10.27 -4.43
N TYR A 158 12.57 -10.93 -5.24
CA TYR A 158 12.18 -10.45 -6.56
C TYR A 158 11.46 -9.10 -6.50
N VAL A 159 10.42 -8.98 -5.67
CA VAL A 159 9.66 -7.72 -5.56
C VAL A 159 10.56 -6.59 -5.06
N CYS A 160 11.43 -6.88 -4.09
CA CYS A 160 12.42 -5.94 -3.60
C CYS A 160 13.46 -5.51 -4.65
N SER A 161 13.86 -6.41 -5.57
CA SER A 161 14.79 -6.05 -6.64
C SER A 161 14.12 -5.13 -7.67
N GLN A 162 12.84 -5.35 -7.99
CA GLN A 162 12.04 -4.44 -8.83
C GLN A 162 11.88 -3.06 -8.21
N PHE A 163 12.01 -2.93 -6.88
CA PHE A 163 12.03 -1.62 -6.26
C PHE A 163 13.29 -0.85 -6.53
N THR A 164 14.42 -1.44 -6.93
CA THR A 164 15.65 -0.67 -7.17
C THR A 164 15.56 0.19 -8.43
N THR A 165 14.67 -0.16 -9.36
CA THR A 165 14.54 0.48 -10.68
C THR A 165 13.49 1.60 -10.69
N LEU A 166 12.67 1.73 -9.65
CA LEU A 166 11.74 2.85 -9.47
C LEU A 166 12.52 4.17 -9.33
N LYS A 167 12.22 5.17 -10.15
CA LYS A 167 12.77 6.53 -9.99
C LYS A 167 11.92 7.33 -9.00
#